data_AF-R7G8J9-F1
#
_entry.id   AF-R7G8J9-F1
#
_cell.length_a   1.000
_cell.length_b   1.000
_cell.length_c   1.000
_cell.angle_alpha   90.00
_cell.angle_beta   90.00
_cell.angle_gamma   90.00
#
_symmetry.space_group_name_H-M   'P 1'
#
loop_
_entity.id
_entity.type
_entity.pdbx_description
1 polymer ?
#
loop_
_entity_poly.entity_id
_entity_poly.type
_entity_poly.pdbx_seq_one_letter_code
_entity_poly.pdbx_strand_id
1 'polypeptide(L)'
;MRLTGLNAQDVLASAKQMFPGKYIELTTCDLFLADIEADEIQIEGIDHPLYVSTHYAYENRIVNGNPTRYKVELTAIYVKDNRYDVIYDSTQSYYIAYEEQGIQFVRYDKLQDFLKPYIKKQDS
;
A
#
# COMPACT_ATOMS: atom_id res chain seq x y z
N MET A 1 -5.51 -2.15 11.81
CA MET A 1 -4.80 -2.28 10.51
C MET A 1 -3.43 -1.60 10.54
N ARG A 2 -2.45 -2.07 9.75
CA ARG A 2 -1.16 -1.43 9.44
C ARG A 2 -0.86 -1.59 7.95
N LEU A 3 -0.47 -0.50 7.28
CA LEU A 3 -0.28 -0.45 5.82
C LEU A 3 1.18 -0.32 5.38
N THR A 4 2.04 0.24 6.23
CA THR A 4 3.42 0.61 5.89
C THR A 4 4.45 -0.11 6.76
N GLY A 5 5.68 -0.19 6.25
CA GLY A 5 6.80 -0.80 6.97
C GLY A 5 6.59 -2.29 7.29
N LEU A 6 5.85 -3.00 6.44
CA LEU A 6 5.62 -4.44 6.59
C LEU A 6 6.92 -5.21 6.31
N ASN A 7 7.10 -6.33 7.01
CA ASN A 7 8.26 -7.18 6.79
C ASN A 7 8.12 -7.96 5.47
N ALA A 8 9.08 -7.79 4.57
CA ALA A 8 9.10 -8.43 3.26
C ALA A 8 9.01 -9.98 3.32
N GLN A 9 9.66 -10.61 4.30
CA GLN A 9 9.67 -12.07 4.45
C GLN A 9 8.31 -12.58 4.91
N ASP A 10 7.67 -11.89 5.86
CA ASP A 10 6.34 -12.26 6.36
C ASP A 10 5.27 -12.08 5.29
N VAL A 11 5.37 -11.01 4.49
CA VAL A 11 4.52 -10.78 3.33
C VAL A 11 4.69 -11.89 2.30
N LEU A 12 5.93 -12.23 1.94
CA LEU A 12 6.20 -13.32 1.00
C LEU A 12 5.71 -14.68 1.50
N ALA A 13 5.88 -14.98 2.79
CA ALA A 13 5.41 -16.22 3.40
C ALA A 13 3.88 -16.32 3.34
N SER A 14 3.19 -15.24 3.73
CA SER A 14 1.72 -15.17 3.72
C SER A 14 1.16 -15.24 2.29
N ALA A 15 1.81 -14.56 1.34
CA ALA A 15 1.43 -14.62 -0.07
C ALA A 15 1.53 -16.05 -0.65
N LYS A 16 2.60 -16.78 -0.33
CA LYS A 16 2.78 -18.18 -0.78
C LYS A 16 1.73 -19.12 -0.19
N GLN A 17 1.24 -18.84 1.01
CA GLN A 17 0.14 -19.61 1.61
C GLN A 17 -1.20 -19.29 0.96
N MET A 18 -1.48 -18.01 0.69
CA MET A 18 -2.74 -17.55 0.08
C MET A 18 -2.85 -17.94 -1.40
N PHE A 19 -1.74 -17.93 -2.14
CA PHE A 19 -1.68 -18.21 -3.58
C PHE A 19 -0.81 -19.44 -3.87
N PRO A 20 -1.24 -20.65 -3.47
CA PRO A 20 -0.44 -21.85 -3.62
C PRO A 20 -0.14 -22.14 -5.11
N GLY A 21 1.11 -22.49 -5.40
CA GLY A 21 1.57 -22.85 -6.75
C GLY A 21 1.82 -21.66 -7.68
N LYS A 22 1.63 -20.43 -7.23
CA LYS A 22 1.96 -19.22 -7.99
C LYS A 22 3.39 -18.75 -7.69
N TYR A 23 3.98 -18.05 -8.64
CA TYR A 23 5.18 -17.26 -8.40
C TYR A 23 4.79 -15.89 -7.81
N ILE A 24 5.36 -15.56 -6.66
CA ILE A 24 5.13 -14.27 -5.99
C ILE A 24 6.35 -13.39 -6.20
N GLU A 25 6.11 -12.22 -6.80
CA GLU A 25 7.10 -11.17 -6.95
C GLU A 25 6.75 -10.02 -5.99
N LEU A 26 7.63 -9.76 -5.01
CA LEU A 26 7.48 -8.65 -4.09
C LEU A 26 7.88 -7.34 -4.78
N THR A 27 7.11 -6.29 -4.55
CA THR A 27 7.36 -4.96 -5.09
C THR A 27 6.75 -3.90 -4.16
N THR A 28 6.72 -2.65 -4.59
CA THR A 28 6.11 -1.55 -3.86
C THR A 28 5.22 -0.71 -4.78
N CYS A 29 4.33 0.07 -4.19
CA CYS A 29 3.65 1.17 -4.88
C CYS A 29 3.51 2.39 -3.99
N ASP A 30 3.36 3.54 -4.63
CA ASP A 30 2.93 4.76 -3.96
C ASP A 30 1.44 4.68 -3.61
N LEU A 31 1.08 5.12 -2.40
CA LEU A 31 -0.31 5.27 -1.98
C LEU A 31 -1.00 6.38 -2.80
N PHE A 32 -1.86 5.95 -3.72
CA PHE A 32 -2.73 6.80 -4.53
C PHE A 32 -4.15 6.78 -3.96
N LEU A 33 -4.81 7.93 -3.89
CA LEU A 33 -6.11 8.18 -3.27
C LEU A 33 -6.96 9.03 -4.21
N ALA A 34 -7.65 8.38 -5.16
CA ALA A 34 -8.30 9.03 -6.30
C ALA A 34 -9.39 10.05 -5.91
N ASP A 35 -10.12 9.77 -4.84
CA ASP A 35 -11.29 10.56 -4.42
C ASP A 35 -10.95 11.61 -3.34
N ILE A 36 -9.65 11.84 -3.07
CA ILE A 36 -9.19 12.76 -2.02
C ILE A 36 -8.45 13.93 -2.65
N GLU A 37 -9.04 15.11 -2.51
CA GLU A 37 -8.42 16.39 -2.89
C GLU A 37 -7.21 16.72 -2.01
N ALA A 38 -6.44 17.73 -2.41
CA ALA A 38 -5.23 18.10 -1.71
C ALA A 38 -5.53 18.65 -0.30
N ASP A 39 -5.21 17.86 0.73
CA ASP A 39 -5.48 18.18 2.12
C ASP A 39 -4.66 17.30 3.07
N GLU A 40 -4.65 17.64 4.36
CA GLU A 40 -4.15 16.76 5.42
C GLU A 40 -5.21 15.72 5.81
N ILE A 41 -4.78 14.46 5.88
CA ILE A 41 -5.62 13.32 6.25
C ILE A 41 -4.96 12.49 7.35
N GLN A 42 -5.79 11.76 8.08
CA GLN A 42 -5.38 10.67 8.95
C GLN A 42 -5.89 9.36 8.37
N ILE A 43 -5.02 8.34 8.28
CA ILE A 43 -5.42 6.98 7.92
C ILE A 43 -5.24 6.11 9.16
N GLU A 44 -6.27 5.33 9.52
CA GLU A 44 -6.15 4.36 10.60
C GLU A 44 -5.01 3.37 10.32
N GLY A 45 -4.12 3.19 11.30
CA GLY A 45 -2.95 2.32 11.16
C GLY A 45 -1.67 3.01 10.67
N ILE A 46 -1.75 4.31 10.36
CA ILE A 46 -0.59 5.19 10.22
C ILE A 46 -0.64 6.17 11.40
N ASP A 47 0.47 6.32 12.11
CA ASP A 47 0.53 7.00 13.42
C ASP A 47 0.78 8.51 13.34
N HIS A 48 0.88 9.04 12.12
CA HIS A 48 1.11 10.46 11.84
C HIS A 48 0.20 10.93 10.71
N PRO A 49 -0.08 12.24 10.60
CA PRO A 49 -0.86 12.78 9.51
C PRO A 49 -0.11 12.68 8.18
N LEU A 50 -0.88 12.53 7.11
CA LEU A 50 -0.40 12.49 5.75
C LEU A 50 -0.94 13.69 4.98
N TYR A 51 -0.15 14.21 4.05
CA TYR A 51 -0.60 15.24 3.14
C TYR A 51 -0.90 14.64 1.78
N VAL A 52 -2.10 14.87 1.23
CA VAL A 52 -2.45 14.45 -0.12
C VAL A 52 -2.16 15.58 -1.11
N SER A 53 -1.53 15.25 -2.24
CA SER A 53 -1.34 16.18 -3.35
C SER A 53 -1.30 15.40 -4.66
N THR A 54 -1.96 15.89 -5.71
CA THR A 54 -2.09 15.15 -6.99
C THR A 54 -2.59 13.72 -6.79
N HIS A 55 -3.46 13.50 -5.79
CA HIS A 55 -3.98 12.20 -5.32
C HIS A 55 -2.93 11.23 -4.75
N TYR A 56 -1.66 11.63 -4.58
CA TYR A 56 -0.68 10.82 -3.85
C TYR A 56 -0.63 11.26 -2.39
N ALA A 57 -0.50 10.30 -1.48
CA ALA A 57 -0.26 10.57 -0.07
C ALA A 57 1.24 10.74 0.20
N TYR A 58 1.58 11.74 1.03
CA TYR A 58 2.94 12.08 1.41
C TYR A 58 3.09 12.11 2.92
N GLU A 59 4.23 11.63 3.40
CA GLU A 59 4.67 11.77 4.78
C GLU A 59 5.88 12.70 4.87
N ASN A 60 5.99 13.42 5.99
CA ASN A 60 7.16 14.25 6.28
C ASN A 60 8.20 13.40 7.03
N ARG A 61 9.43 13.36 6.54
CA ARG A 61 10.57 12.72 7.20
C ARG A 61 11.69 13.73 7.40
N ILE A 62 12.43 13.60 8.50
CA ILE A 62 13.69 14.33 8.68
C ILE A 62 14.82 13.50 8.07
N VAL A 63 15.47 14.03 7.04
CA VAL A 63 16.62 13.41 6.39
C VAL A 63 17.81 14.35 6.53
N ASN A 64 18.84 13.91 7.27
CA ASN A 64 20.03 14.72 7.57
C ASN A 64 19.68 16.12 8.14
N GLY A 65 18.65 16.19 9.00
CA GLY A 65 18.18 17.44 9.60
C GLY A 65 17.22 18.27 8.74
N ASN A 66 16.96 17.88 7.48
CA ASN A 66 16.06 18.60 6.60
C ASN A 66 14.66 17.96 6.55
N PRO A 67 13.58 18.74 6.75
CA PRO A 67 12.23 18.27 6.51
C PRO A 67 12.02 18.00 5.03
N THR A 68 11.72 16.74 4.69
CA THR A 68 11.58 16.26 3.31
C THR A 68 10.27 15.48 3.19
N ARG A 69 9.50 15.75 2.13
CA ARG A 69 8.27 15.01 1.82
C ARG A 69 8.56 13.81 0.93
N TYR A 70 8.09 12.65 1.35
CA TYR A 70 8.16 11.41 0.58
C TYR A 70 6.76 10.90 0.32
N LYS A 71 6.55 10.28 -0.84
CA LYS A 71 5.32 9.51 -1.06
C LYS A 71 5.29 8.34 -0.10
N VAL A 72 4.11 8.05 0.43
CA VAL A 72 3.89 6.88 1.27
C VAL A 72 3.98 5.65 0.40
N GLU A 73 4.95 4.78 0.70
CA GLU A 73 5.19 3.53 -0.01
C GLU A 73 4.45 2.38 0.69
N LEU A 74 3.72 1.59 -0.08
CA LEU A 74 3.04 0.37 0.36
C LEU A 74 3.77 -0.85 -0.18
N THR A 75 3.78 -1.92 0.62
CA THR A 75 4.27 -3.22 0.15
C THR A 75 3.22 -3.88 -0.75
N ALA A 76 3.65 -4.35 -1.91
CA ALA A 76 2.79 -4.96 -2.91
C ALA A 76 3.36 -6.28 -3.42
N ILE A 77 2.52 -7.09 -4.05
CA ILE A 77 2.92 -8.32 -4.73
C ILE A 77 2.30 -8.40 -6.12
N TYR A 78 3.05 -8.98 -7.04
CA TYR A 78 2.51 -9.58 -8.25
C TYR A 78 2.36 -11.09 -8.06
N VAL A 79 1.20 -11.61 -8.44
CA VAL A 79 0.90 -13.04 -8.49
C VAL A 79 0.97 -13.51 -9.94
N LYS A 80 1.91 -14.41 -10.24
CA LYS A 80 2.21 -14.91 -11.59
C LYS A 80 2.09 -16.44 -11.66
N ASP A 81 1.91 -17.03 -12.84
CA ASP A 81 1.94 -18.48 -12.98
C ASP A 81 3.38 -19.01 -12.89
N ASN A 82 4.33 -18.24 -13.42
CA ASN A 82 5.76 -18.48 -13.26
C ASN A 82 6.56 -17.17 -13.24
N ARG A 83 7.87 -17.27 -12.98
CA ARG A 83 8.77 -16.12 -12.82
C ARG A 83 8.88 -15.22 -14.06
N TYR A 84 8.73 -15.78 -15.25
CA TYR A 84 8.98 -15.09 -16.51
C TYR A 84 7.72 -14.53 -17.15
N ASP A 85 6.56 -14.71 -16.50
CA ASP A 85 5.31 -14.18 -17.03
C ASP A 85 5.32 -12.65 -17.06
N VAL A 86 4.96 -12.15 -18.23
CA VAL A 86 4.73 -10.73 -18.46
C VAL A 86 3.29 -10.41 -18.07
N ILE A 87 3.13 -9.43 -17.19
CA ILE A 87 1.82 -8.94 -16.77
C ILE A 87 1.43 -7.82 -17.73
N TYR A 88 0.55 -8.13 -18.67
CA TYR A 88 -0.04 -7.13 -19.57
C TYR A 88 -1.19 -6.36 -18.92
N ASP A 89 -1.90 -7.02 -18.00
CA ASP A 89 -2.98 -6.44 -17.22
C ASP A 89 -2.76 -6.78 -15.75
N SER A 90 -2.45 -5.75 -14.96
CA SER A 90 -2.18 -5.89 -13.53
C SER A 90 -3.45 -5.99 -12.69
N THR A 91 -4.64 -5.74 -13.26
CA THR A 91 -5.88 -5.64 -12.49
C THR A 91 -6.20 -6.89 -11.68
N GLN A 92 -5.85 -8.08 -12.18
CA GLN A 92 -6.13 -9.36 -11.49
C GLN A 92 -4.93 -9.96 -10.74
N SER A 93 -3.74 -9.44 -10.99
CA SER A 93 -2.48 -10.03 -10.51
C SER A 93 -1.75 -9.14 -9.51
N TYR A 94 -2.25 -7.94 -9.21
CA TYR A 94 -1.56 -6.97 -8.36
C TYR A 94 -2.32 -6.69 -7.05
N TYR A 95 -1.63 -6.94 -5.93
CA TYR A 95 -2.20 -6.89 -4.60
C TYR A 95 -1.33 -6.07 -3.66
N ILE A 96 -1.99 -5.36 -2.75
CA ILE A 96 -1.36 -4.58 -1.68
C ILE A 96 -1.47 -5.36 -0.38
N ALA A 97 -0.35 -5.47 0.33
CA ALA A 97 -0.30 -6.12 1.63
C ALA A 97 -0.70 -5.14 2.74
N TYR A 98 -1.40 -5.66 3.75
CA TYR A 98 -1.68 -4.97 4.99
C TYR A 98 -1.68 -5.96 6.15
N GLU A 99 -1.50 -5.47 7.37
CA GLU A 99 -1.50 -6.29 8.57
C GLU A 99 -2.67 -5.93 9.49
N GLU A 100 -3.37 -6.95 9.99
CA GLU A 100 -4.35 -6.77 11.06
C GLU A 100 -4.33 -7.92 12.05
N GLN A 101 -4.79 -9.11 11.64
CA GLN A 101 -4.68 -10.37 12.40
C GLN A 101 -3.62 -11.30 11.78
N GLY A 102 -2.61 -10.71 11.15
CA GLY A 102 -1.70 -11.34 10.20
C GLY A 102 -1.68 -10.58 8.87
N ILE A 103 -0.78 -10.94 7.98
CA ILE A 103 -0.69 -10.32 6.66
C ILE A 103 -1.85 -10.77 5.78
N GLN A 104 -2.54 -9.80 5.22
CA GLN A 104 -3.63 -9.97 4.28
C GLN A 104 -3.37 -9.16 3.00
N PHE A 105 -4.16 -9.42 1.97
CA PHE A 105 -3.97 -8.85 0.65
C PHE A 105 -5.29 -8.27 0.12
N VAL A 106 -5.24 -7.04 -0.34
CA VAL A 106 -6.32 -6.39 -1.08
C VAL A 106 -5.87 -6.20 -2.52
N ARG A 107 -6.74 -6.46 -3.50
CA ARG A 107 -6.41 -6.15 -4.90
C ARG A 107 -6.27 -4.65 -5.08
N TYR A 108 -5.32 -4.23 -5.91
CA TYR A 108 -5.05 -2.80 -6.12
C TYR A 108 -6.27 -2.03 -6.63
N ASP A 109 -7.07 -2.61 -7.53
CA ASP A 109 -8.30 -2.01 -8.05
C ASP A 109 -9.41 -1.85 -7.00
N LYS A 110 -9.28 -2.51 -5.84
CA LYS A 110 -10.20 -2.42 -4.70
C LYS A 110 -9.63 -1.64 -3.53
N LEU A 111 -8.37 -1.19 -3.62
CA LEU A 111 -7.68 -0.51 -2.53
C LEU A 111 -8.42 0.76 -2.10
N GLN A 112 -8.94 1.55 -3.04
CA GLN A 112 -9.66 2.79 -2.72
C GLN A 112 -10.87 2.53 -1.85
N ASP A 113 -11.75 1.61 -2.29
CA ASP A 113 -12.97 1.30 -1.56
C ASP A 113 -12.67 0.64 -0.21
N PHE A 114 -11.60 -0.15 -0.14
CA PHE A 114 -11.11 -0.73 1.09
C PHE A 114 -10.61 0.33 2.09
N LEU A 115 -9.88 1.35 1.62
CA LEU A 115 -9.31 2.37 2.50
C LEU A 115 -10.32 3.44 2.94
N LYS A 116 -11.34 3.75 2.13
CA LYS A 116 -12.37 4.78 2.42
C LYS A 116 -12.84 4.84 3.89
N PRO A 117 -13.27 3.75 4.54
CA PRO A 117 -13.75 3.80 5.92
C PRO A 117 -12.66 4.15 6.96
N TYR A 118 -11.39 3.98 6.62
CA TYR A 118 -10.25 4.20 7.51
C TYR A 118 -9.63 5.61 7.37
N ILE A 119 -10.08 6.39 6.39
CA ILE A 119 -9.55 7.73 6.14
C ILE A 119 -10.45 8.76 6.82
N LYS A 120 -9.85 9.60 7.65
CA LYS A 120 -10.50 10.76 8.26
C LYS A 120 -9.82 12.02 7.75
N LYS A 121 -10.61 12.94 7.19
CA LYS A 121 -10.13 14.31 6.95
C LYS A 121 -9.97 14.99 8.30
N GLN A 122 -8.90 15.77 8.48
CA GLN A 122 -8.84 16.63 9.65
C GLN A 122 -9.75 17.83 9.39
N ASP A 123 -10.78 18.01 10.22
CA ASP A 123 -11.58 19.24 10.20
C ASP A 123 -10.64 20.41 10.55
N SER A 124 -10.43 21.31 9.57
CA SER A 124 -9.65 22.54 9.73
C SER A 124 -10.36 23.59 10.58
#